data_AF-A0AAD9V7J4-F1
#
_entry.id   AF-A0AAD9V7J4-F1
#
_cell.length_a   1.000
_cell.length_b   1.000
_cell.length_c   1.000
_cell.angle_alpha   90.00
_cell.angle_beta   90.00
_cell.angle_gamma   90.00
#
_symmetry.space_group_name_H-M   'P 1'
#
loop_
_entity.id
_entity.type
_entity.pdbx_description
1 polymer ?
#
loop_
_entity_poly.entity_id
_entity_poly.type
_entity_poly.pdbx_seq_one_letter_code
_entity_poly.pdbx_strand_id
1 'polypeptide(L)'
;MVAQVLGLMTASFPAVMYGPLHHTFLEMDKTHALKLHKGNFDKTMGSSKEAIIDLKWWVTNLPTAYNLINHGDSQVTMTTDASLIGWGCCIATVTSGGNWSPDEAQHDINY
;
A
#
# COMPACT_ATOMS: atom_id res chain seq x y z
N MET A 1 15.39 0.79 -12.81
CA MET A 1 15.16 -0.53 -12.17
C MET A 1 13.89 -0.55 -11.33
N VAL A 2 13.81 0.13 -10.17
CA VAL A 2 12.66 -0.03 -9.23
C VAL A 2 11.29 0.28 -9.86
N ALA A 3 11.17 1.32 -10.71
CA ALA A 3 9.91 1.60 -11.42
C ALA A 3 9.42 0.44 -12.33
N GLN A 4 10.34 -0.38 -12.86
CA GLN A 4 10.00 -1.58 -13.64
C GLN A 4 9.49 -2.71 -12.73
N VAL A 5 10.08 -2.86 -11.54
CA VAL A 5 9.63 -3.84 -10.53
C VAL A 5 8.21 -3.50 -10.08
N LEU A 6 7.95 -2.22 -9.75
CA LEU A 6 6.62 -1.73 -9.42
C LEU A 6 5.61 -1.93 -10.56
N GLY A 7 5.99 -1.62 -11.80
CA GLY A 7 5.14 -1.87 -12.97
C GLY A 7 4.78 -3.35 -13.16
N LEU A 8 5.72 -4.27 -12.90
CA LEU A 8 5.48 -5.71 -12.92
C LEU A 8 4.58 -6.17 -11.76
N MET A 9 4.78 -5.62 -10.55
CA MET A 9 3.90 -5.87 -9.40
C MET A 9 2.47 -5.46 -9.72
N THR A 10 2.23 -4.21 -10.14
CA THR A 10 0.90 -3.70 -10.49
C THR A 10 0.25 -4.49 -11.62
N ALA A 11 1.00 -4.87 -12.66
CA ALA A 11 0.50 -5.72 -13.74
C ALA A 11 0.08 -7.13 -13.26
N SER A 12 0.67 -7.62 -12.17
CA SER A 12 0.35 -8.93 -11.58
C SER A 12 -0.79 -8.91 -10.54
N PHE A 13 -1.24 -7.73 -10.07
CA PHE A 13 -2.30 -7.62 -9.07
C PHE A 13 -3.58 -8.45 -9.39
N PRO A 14 -4.07 -8.54 -10.65
CA PRO A 14 -5.23 -9.39 -10.96
C PRO A 14 -5.02 -10.88 -10.66
N ALA A 15 -3.78 -11.36 -10.64
CA ALA A 15 -3.39 -12.76 -10.41
C ALA A 15 -2.79 -13.02 -9.01
N VAL A 16 -2.51 -11.98 -8.21
CA VAL A 16 -1.85 -12.07 -6.90
C VAL A 16 -2.71 -11.34 -5.86
N MET A 17 -3.64 -12.06 -5.24
CA MET A 17 -4.71 -11.52 -4.37
C MET A 17 -4.22 -10.49 -3.33
N TYR A 18 -3.11 -10.80 -2.65
CA TYR A 18 -2.55 -9.95 -1.60
C TYR A 18 -1.41 -9.03 -2.08
N GLY A 19 -1.05 -9.08 -3.37
CA GLY A 19 0.00 -8.26 -3.97
C GLY A 19 -0.18 -6.75 -3.78
N PRO A 20 -1.42 -6.19 -3.91
CA PRO A 20 -1.68 -4.77 -3.61
C PRO A 20 -1.26 -4.33 -2.20
N LEU A 21 -1.21 -5.24 -1.22
CA LEU A 21 -0.83 -4.91 0.17
C LEU A 21 0.69 -4.69 0.34
N HIS A 22 1.51 -5.13 -0.63
CA HIS A 22 2.96 -5.23 -0.50
C HIS A 22 3.73 -4.43 -1.55
N HIS A 23 3.29 -3.21 -1.87
CA HIS A 23 3.98 -2.34 -2.84
C HIS A 23 4.19 -0.89 -2.37
N THR A 24 3.43 -0.46 -1.35
CA THR A 24 3.32 0.94 -0.93
C THR A 24 4.67 1.52 -0.50
N PHE A 25 5.44 0.82 0.33
CA PHE A 25 6.73 1.33 0.82
C PHE A 25 7.76 1.51 -0.31
N LEU A 26 7.75 0.63 -1.31
CA LEU A 26 8.65 0.73 -2.47
C LEU A 26 8.26 1.88 -3.42
N GLU A 27 6.96 2.16 -3.54
CA GLU A 27 6.41 3.33 -4.26
C GLU A 27 6.73 4.65 -3.53
N MET A 28 6.65 4.65 -2.20
CA MET A 28 7.05 5.78 -1.33
C MET A 28 8.56 6.06 -1.42
N ASP A 29 9.41 5.04 -1.29
CA ASP A 29 10.87 5.17 -1.41
C ASP A 29 11.28 5.74 -2.77
N LYS A 30 10.67 5.24 -3.87
CA LYS A 30 10.87 5.78 -5.23
C LYS A 30 10.47 7.25 -5.28
N THR A 31 9.31 7.60 -4.73
CA THR A 31 8.77 8.96 -4.77
C THR A 31 9.61 9.94 -3.94
N HIS A 32 10.13 9.50 -2.79
CA HIS A 32 11.08 10.28 -1.99
C HIS A 32 12.40 10.50 -2.72
N ALA A 33 13.00 9.45 -3.31
CA ALA A 33 14.24 9.58 -4.08
C ALA A 33 14.09 10.51 -5.30
N LEU A 34 12.96 10.45 -6.01
CA LEU A 34 12.67 11.36 -7.12
C LEU A 34 12.49 12.82 -6.66
N LYS A 35 11.84 13.07 -5.51
CA LYS A 35 11.78 14.42 -4.90
C LYS A 35 13.20 14.93 -4.58
N LEU A 36 14.01 14.12 -3.89
CA LEU A 36 15.39 14.46 -3.49
C LEU A 36 16.30 14.74 -4.70
N HIS A 37 16.15 13.96 -5.78
CA HIS A 37 16.97 14.08 -6.99
C HIS A 37 16.32 14.91 -8.10
N LYS A 38 15.32 15.74 -7.78
CA LYS A 38 14.64 16.68 -8.70
C LYS A 38 14.14 16.02 -10.00
N GLY A 39 13.58 14.82 -9.89
CA GLY A 39 13.06 14.03 -11.02
C GLY A 39 14.11 13.28 -11.83
N ASN A 40 15.37 13.19 -11.39
CA ASN A 40 16.38 12.39 -12.08
C ASN A 40 16.18 10.89 -11.78
N PHE A 41 15.71 10.14 -12.78
CA PHE A 41 15.44 8.69 -12.71
C PHE A 41 16.68 7.80 -12.79
N ASP A 42 17.84 8.35 -13.19
CA ASP A 42 19.12 7.62 -13.29
C ASP A 42 19.89 7.61 -11.97
N LYS A 43 19.41 8.30 -10.94
CA LYS A 43 19.99 8.27 -9.60
C LYS A 43 19.57 7.03 -8.82
N THR A 44 20.52 6.51 -8.05
CA THR A 44 20.30 5.43 -7.08
C THR A 44 19.37 5.88 -5.96
N MET A 45 18.28 5.14 -5.74
CA MET A 45 17.44 5.28 -4.55
C MET A 45 17.90 4.33 -3.44
N GLY A 46 17.67 4.72 -2.18
CA GLY A 46 17.69 3.79 -1.06
C GLY A 46 16.44 2.90 -1.06
N SER A 47 16.40 1.95 -0.13
CA SER A 47 15.19 1.21 0.21
C SER A 47 15.07 1.11 1.72
N SER A 48 13.88 1.42 2.22
CA SER A 48 13.43 1.23 3.59
C SER A 48 13.50 -0.24 4.01
N LYS A 49 13.48 -0.53 5.32
CA LYS A 49 13.44 -1.93 5.80
C LYS A 49 12.09 -2.56 5.42
N GLU A 50 11.07 -1.71 5.38
CA GLU A 50 9.67 -1.95 5.11
C GLU A 50 9.49 -2.37 3.63
N ALA A 51 10.06 -1.62 2.67
CA ALA A 51 10.11 -2.03 1.27
C ALA A 51 10.93 -3.33 1.05
N ILE A 52 11.96 -3.58 1.87
CA ILE A 52 12.71 -4.85 1.84
C ILE A 52 11.88 -6.01 2.40
N ILE A 53 10.98 -5.78 3.36
CA ILE A 53 10.03 -6.78 3.87
C ILE A 53 8.98 -7.10 2.79
N ASP A 54 8.40 -6.10 2.14
CA ASP A 54 7.49 -6.27 1.00
C ASP A 54 8.16 -7.06 -0.14
N LEU A 55 9.36 -6.68 -0.57
CA LEU A 55 10.10 -7.39 -1.61
C LEU A 55 10.37 -8.86 -1.25
N LYS A 56 10.64 -9.16 0.03
CA LYS A 56 10.76 -10.55 0.53
C LYS A 56 9.43 -11.28 0.52
N TRP A 57 8.32 -10.62 0.86
CA TRP A 57 6.99 -11.21 0.77
C TRP A 57 6.69 -11.64 -0.67
N TRP A 58 6.94 -10.78 -1.66
CA TRP A 58 6.76 -11.11 -3.08
C TRP A 58 7.60 -12.33 -3.50
N VAL A 59 8.90 -12.31 -3.25
CA VAL A 59 9.80 -13.43 -3.61
C VAL A 59 9.39 -14.75 -2.94
N THR A 60 8.83 -14.69 -1.73
CA THR A 60 8.38 -15.87 -0.96
C THR A 60 7.04 -16.42 -1.46
N ASN A 61 6.08 -15.55 -1.79
CA ASN A 61 4.70 -15.96 -2.07
C ASN A 61 4.39 -16.12 -3.57
N LEU A 62 5.13 -15.47 -4.48
CA LEU A 62 4.91 -15.55 -5.94
C LEU A 62 4.77 -16.99 -6.49
N PRO A 63 5.56 -18.00 -6.08
CA PRO A 63 5.45 -19.37 -6.61
C PRO A 63 4.11 -20.07 -6.29
N THR A 64 3.40 -19.60 -5.27
CA THR A 64 2.10 -20.14 -4.82
C THR A 64 1.00 -19.07 -4.82
N ALA A 65 1.24 -17.93 -5.46
CA ALA A 65 0.29 -16.84 -5.55
C ALA A 65 -0.87 -17.19 -6.49
N TYR A 66 -2.06 -16.76 -6.12
CA TYR A 66 -3.26 -16.88 -6.92
C TYR A 66 -4.21 -15.71 -6.62
N ASN A 67 -5.27 -15.61 -7.40
CA ASN A 67 -6.44 -14.83 -7.07
C ASN A 67 -7.71 -15.64 -7.43
N LEU A 68 -8.83 -15.37 -6.77
CA LEU A 68 -10.08 -16.07 -7.06
C LEU A 68 -10.82 -15.35 -8.19
N ILE A 69 -11.33 -16.12 -9.16
CA ILE A 69 -12.18 -15.58 -10.24
C ILE A 69 -13.52 -15.09 -9.68
N ASN A 70 -13.99 -15.71 -8.59
CA ASN A 70 -15.16 -15.30 -7.83
C ASN A 70 -14.87 -15.48 -6.34
N HIS A 71 -15.07 -14.43 -5.53
CA HIS A 71 -14.87 -14.44 -4.09
C HIS A 71 -16.15 -14.79 -3.30
N GLY A 72 -17.30 -14.91 -3.99
CA GLY A 72 -18.63 -15.01 -3.38
C GLY A 72 -19.18 -13.64 -2.95
N ASP A 73 -20.40 -13.65 -2.41
CA ASP A 73 -21.03 -12.45 -1.85
C ASP A 73 -20.36 -12.02 -0.53
N SER A 74 -20.17 -10.72 -0.33
CA SER A 74 -19.58 -10.21 0.92
C SER A 74 -20.56 -10.34 2.10
N GLN A 75 -20.21 -11.18 3.08
CA GLN A 75 -21.00 -11.38 4.30
C GLN A 75 -21.12 -10.10 5.14
N VAL A 76 -20.10 -9.23 5.08
CA VAL A 76 -20.06 -7.91 5.71
C VAL A 76 -19.40 -6.95 4.73
N THR A 77 -19.94 -5.74 4.61
CA THR A 77 -19.28 -4.63 3.91
C THR A 77 -19.00 -3.52 4.91
N MET A 78 -17.74 -3.09 4.97
CA MET A 78 -17.26 -1.96 5.77
C MET A 78 -16.75 -0.89 4.81
N THR A 79 -17.09 0.37 5.06
CA THR A 79 -16.50 1.52 4.38
C THR A 79 -15.73 2.36 5.39
N THR A 80 -14.46 2.63 5.12
CA THR A 80 -13.61 3.53 5.92
C THR A 80 -13.18 4.73 5.10
N ASP A 81 -12.93 5.84 5.79
CA ASP A 81 -12.34 7.05 5.22
C ASP A 81 -11.32 7.66 6.20
N ALA A 82 -10.36 8.38 5.65
CA ALA A 82 -9.32 9.06 6.41
C ALA A 82 -9.09 10.46 5.80
N SER A 83 -8.93 11.45 6.66
CA SER A 83 -8.72 12.85 6.29
C SER A 83 -7.33 13.33 6.78
N LEU A 84 -7.14 14.65 6.94
CA LEU A 84 -6.00 15.22 7.64
C LEU A 84 -6.32 15.59 9.12
N ILE A 85 -7.52 15.27 9.59
CA ILE A 85 -8.05 15.68 10.92
C ILE A 85 -8.51 14.47 11.75
N GLY A 86 -8.87 13.37 11.09
CA GLY A 86 -9.48 12.18 11.69
C GLY A 86 -9.92 11.14 10.67
N TRP A 87 -10.44 10.03 11.18
CA TRP A 87 -10.92 8.87 10.43
C TRP A 87 -12.40 8.57 10.69
N GLY A 88 -13.02 7.89 9.73
CA GLY A 88 -14.39 7.39 9.78
C GLY A 88 -14.47 5.90 9.39
N CYS A 89 -15.48 5.22 9.94
CA CYS A 89 -15.80 3.84 9.62
C CYS A 89 -17.33 3.63 9.71
N CYS A 90 -17.90 2.93 8.74
CA CYS A 90 -19.30 2.52 8.76
C CYS A 90 -19.45 1.03 8.38
N ILE A 91 -20.27 0.31 9.14
CA ILE A 91 -20.75 -1.04 8.82
C ILE A 91 -22.29 -0.99 8.83
N ALA A 92 -22.90 -1.03 7.65
CA ALA A 92 -24.34 -0.89 7.43
C ALA A 92 -24.96 0.40 8.04
N THR A 93 -25.33 0.37 9.32
CA THR A 93 -25.90 1.52 10.06
C THR A 93 -25.11 1.87 11.34
N VAL A 94 -24.00 1.17 11.61
CA VAL A 94 -23.13 1.40 12.77
C VAL A 94 -21.92 2.20 12.32
N THR A 95 -21.79 3.42 12.84
CA THR A 95 -20.69 4.34 12.54
C THR A 95 -19.72 4.47 13.72
N SER A 96 -18.43 4.58 13.43
CA SER A 96 -17.37 4.96 14.37
C SER A 96 -16.40 5.93 13.69
N GLY A 97 -15.59 6.62 14.49
CA GLY A 97 -14.63 7.60 14.00
C GLY A 97 -14.02 8.42 15.13
N GLY A 98 -12.95 9.15 14.82
CA GLY A 98 -12.22 9.96 15.79
C GLY A 98 -11.22 10.88 15.12
N ASN A 99 -10.77 11.90 15.85
CA ASN A 99 -9.71 12.79 15.39
C ASN A 99 -8.33 12.14 15.60
N TRP A 100 -7.37 12.45 14.72
CA TRP A 100 -5.96 12.18 15.00
C TRP A 100 -5.48 12.97 16.21
N SER A 101 -4.71 12.32 17.09
CA SER A 101 -3.84 13.02 18.04
C SER A 101 -2.71 13.78 17.30
N PRO A 102 -2.03 14.74 17.95
CA PRO A 102 -0.93 15.49 17.34
C PRO A 102 0.24 14.63 16.83
N ASP A 103 0.39 13.40 17.36
CA ASP A 103 1.43 12.45 16.95
C ASP A 103 0.95 11.56 15.79
N GLU A 104 -0.30 11.07 15.81
CA GLU A 104 -0.91 10.35 14.69
C GLU A 104 -1.03 11.25 13.44
N ALA A 105 -1.28 12.54 13.63
CA ALA A 105 -1.40 13.55 12.57
C ALA A 105 -0.11 13.78 11.75
N GLN A 106 1.03 13.24 12.18
CA GLN A 106 2.32 13.33 11.48
C GLN A 106 2.59 12.14 10.53
N HIS A 107 1.73 11.11 10.54
CA HIS A 107 1.82 9.94 9.67
C HIS A 107 0.88 10.09 8.46
N ASP A 108 1.27 9.58 7.28
CA ASP A 108 0.76 10.01 5.97
C ASP A 108 -0.77 10.02 5.81
N ILE A 109 -1.47 8.95 6.19
CA ILE A 109 -2.95 8.89 6.24
C ILE A 109 -3.41 8.56 7.67
N ASN A 110 -2.75 9.23 8.64
CA ASN A 110 -2.49 8.80 10.01
C ASN A 110 -1.90 7.37 10.11
N TYR A 111 -2.31 6.60 11.12
CA TYR A 111 -1.65 5.44 11.70
C TYR A 111 -2.69 4.44 12.23
#